data_AF-A0A0N0U814-F1
#
_entry.id   AF-A0A0N0U814-F1
#
_cell.length_a   1.000
_cell.length_b   1.000
_cell.length_c   1.000
_cell.angle_alpha   90.00
_cell.angle_beta   90.00
_cell.angle_gamma   90.00
#
_symmetry.space_group_name_H-M   'P 1'
#
loop_
_entity.id
_entity.type
_entity.pdbx_description
1 polymer ?
#
loop_
_entity_poly.entity_id
_entity_poly.type
_entity_poly.pdbx_seq_one_letter_code
_entity_poly.pdbx_strand_id
1 'polypeptide(L)' 'MDFLYTLVILLYLGVAGLLVYLVLVQEPKQGAGDLMGGSADLFSARGVTGGLYRLTVILGAVFAALALLIGLWPR' A
#
# COMPACT_ATOMS: atom_id res chain seq x y z
N MET A 1 14.27 -18.01 18.56
CA MET A 1 13.26 -17.32 17.73
C MET A 1 13.52 -15.83 17.58
N ASP A 2 14.34 -15.21 18.44
CA ASP A 2 14.65 -13.77 18.35
C ASP A 2 15.07 -13.30 16.97
N PHE A 3 16.12 -13.90 16.37
CA PHE A 3 16.61 -13.45 15.07
C PHE A 3 15.55 -13.52 13.96
N LEU A 4 14.79 -14.62 13.90
CA LEU A 4 13.74 -14.79 12.89
C LEU A 4 12.58 -13.81 13.12
N TYR A 5 12.17 -13.62 14.37
CA TYR A 5 11.11 -12.67 14.73
C TYR A 5 11.54 -11.22 14.43
N THR A 6 12.78 -10.85 14.74
CA THR A 6 13.36 -9.56 14.37
C THR A 6 13.35 -9.38 12.85
N LEU A 7 13.72 -10.41 12.07
CA LEU A 7 13.69 -10.32 10.61
C LEU A 7 12.27 -10.09 10.06
N VAL A 8 11.26 -10.76 10.63
CA VAL A 8 9.85 -10.57 10.26
C VAL A 8 9.39 -9.15 10.59
N ILE A 9 9.77 -8.60 11.76
CA ILE A 9 9.46 -7.21 12.13
C ILE A 9 10.12 -6.23 11.16
N LEU A 10 11.40 -6.43 10.83
CA LEU A 10 12.12 -5.58 9.89
C LEU A 10 11.50 -5.61 8.49
N LEU A 11 11.04 -6.78 8.04
CA LEU A 11 10.30 -6.91 6.78
C LEU A 11 8.97 -6.14 6.84
N TYR A 12 8.21 -6.29 7.93
CA TYR A 12 6.95 -5.56 8.13
C TYR A 12 7.16 -4.05 8.12
N LEU A 13 8.19 -3.55 8.81
CA LEU A 13 8.59 -2.15 8.81
C LEU A 13 8.94 -1.67 7.38
N GLY A 14 9.71 -2.46 6.63
CA GLY A 14 10.09 -2.14 5.26
C GLY A 14 8.88 -2.05 4.32
N VAL A 15 7.95 -3.01 4.41
CA VAL A 15 6.70 -3.00 3.63
C VAL A 15 5.83 -1.79 4.02
N ALA A 16 5.73 -1.47 5.31
CA ALA A 16 4.97 -0.31 5.79
C ALA A 16 5.55 1.01 5.26
N GLY A 17 6.86 1.20 5.40
CA GLY A 17 7.54 2.41 4.90
C GLY A 17 7.42 2.56 3.39
N LEU A 18 7.56 1.46 2.64
CA LEU A 18 7.39 1.47 1.19
C LEU A 18 5.95 1.78 0.79
N LEU A 19 4.95 1.23 1.48
CA LEU A 19 3.54 1.57 1.25
C LEU A 19 3.27 3.05 1.48
N VAL A 20 3.77 3.62 2.58
CA VAL A 20 3.64 5.05 2.85
C VAL A 20 4.25 5.88 1.71
N TYR A 21 5.47 5.54 1.29
CA TYR A 21 6.12 6.22 0.17
C TYR A 21 5.29 6.13 -1.13
N LEU A 22 4.82 4.93 -1.50
CA LEU A 22 4.04 4.74 -2.71
C LEU A 22 2.72 5.50 -2.68
N VAL A 23 2.04 5.56 -1.53
CA VAL A 23 0.79 6.32 -1.37
C VAL A 23 1.06 7.82 -1.52
N LEU A 24 2.12 8.34 -0.90
CA LEU A 24 2.46 9.77 -1.00
C LEU A 24 2.88 10.18 -2.42
N VAL A 25 3.59 9.32 -3.14
CA VAL A 25 3.98 9.58 -4.55
C VAL A 25 2.80 9.56 -5.51
N GLN A 26 1.72 8.82 -5.18
CA GLN A 26 0.53 8.71 -6.02
C GLN A 26 -0.45 9.86 -5.74
N GLU A 27 -0.01 11.09 -5.99
CA GLU A 27 -0.85 12.28 -5.80
C GLU A 27 -2.09 12.25 -6.74
N PRO A 28 -3.29 12.54 -6.22
CA PRO A 28 -4.48 12.65 -7.04
C PRO A 28 -4.38 13.88 -7.96
N LYS A 29 -4.93 13.76 -9.18
CA LYS A 29 -5.06 14.91 -10.09
C LYS A 29 -6.08 15.89 -9.50
N GLN A 30 -5.62 17.06 -9.05
CA GLN A 30 -6.46 18.05 -8.38
C GLN A 30 -7.35 18.82 -9.37
N GLY A 31 -8.58 19.14 -8.94
CA GLY A 31 -9.56 20.02 -9.61
C GLY A 31 -10.11 21.08 -8.65
N ALA A 32 -11.10 21.87 -9.07
CA ALA A 32 -11.63 23.03 -8.31
C ALA A 32 -12.47 22.69 -7.05
N GLY A 33 -12.32 21.50 -6.46
CA GLY A 33 -12.99 21.12 -5.23
C GLY A 33 -12.22 20.03 -4.49
N ASP A 34 -12.02 20.21 -3.18
CA ASP A 34 -11.14 19.38 -2.33
C ASP A 34 -11.55 17.90 -2.24
N LEU A 35 -12.84 17.60 -2.39
CA LEU A 35 -13.39 16.24 -2.22
C LEU A 35 -14.53 15.92 -3.20
N MET A 36 -14.68 16.69 -4.28
CA MET A 36 -15.70 16.40 -5.28
C MET A 36 -15.37 15.07 -5.96
N GLY A 37 -16.30 14.11 -5.87
CA GLY A 37 -16.27 12.91 -6.70
C GLY A 37 -16.33 13.37 -8.15
N GLY A 38 -15.16 13.43 -8.80
CA GLY A 38 -15.00 14.04 -10.11
C GLY A 38 -16.01 13.52 -11.13
N SER A 39 -16.26 14.29 -12.18
CA SER A 39 -17.03 13.86 -13.35
C SER A 39 -16.51 12.51 -13.82
N ALA A 40 -17.28 11.45 -13.54
CA ALA A 40 -16.89 10.07 -13.77
C ALA A 40 -16.90 9.78 -15.27
N ASP A 41 -15.82 10.14 -15.96
CA ASP A 41 -15.58 9.64 -17.30
C ASP A 41 -15.26 8.15 -17.19
N LEU A 42 -16.24 7.31 -17.59
CA LEU A 42 -16.22 5.85 -17.49
C LEU A 42 -14.97 5.23 -18.13
N PHE A 43 -14.29 5.97 -19.02
CA PHE A 43 -13.12 5.52 -19.77
C PHE A 43 -11.80 6.17 -19.34
N SER A 44 -11.78 6.98 -18.27
CA SER A 44 -10.58 7.63 -17.70
C SER A 44 -9.49 6.65 -17.21
N ALA A 45 -9.84 5.36 -17.09
CA ALA A 45 -8.99 4.29 -16.54
C ALA A 45 -7.76 3.87 -17.38
N ARG A 46 -7.36 4.60 -18.43
CA ARG A 46 -6.25 4.18 -19.30
C ARG A 46 -4.90 4.81 -18.91
N GLY A 47 -4.18 4.10 -18.05
CA GLY A 47 -2.75 3.83 -18.29
C GLY A 47 -1.68 4.58 -17.49
N VAL A 48 -2.00 5.61 -16.69
CA VAL A 48 -0.93 6.47 -16.12
C VAL A 48 -0.39 5.97 -14.76
N THR A 49 -1.13 5.16 -14.00
CA THR A 49 -0.71 4.65 -12.67
C THR A 49 -0.82 3.14 -12.48
N GLY A 50 -1.16 2.38 -13.53
CA GLY A 50 -1.52 0.96 -13.40
C GLY A 50 -0.45 0.07 -12.72
N GLY A 51 0.84 0.36 -12.94
CA GLY A 51 1.94 -0.39 -12.31
C GLY A 51 2.07 -0.13 -10.81
N LEU A 52 2.14 1.13 -10.40
CA LEU A 52 2.21 1.52 -8.98
C LEU A 52 0.93 1.12 -8.24
N TYR A 53 -0.23 1.23 -8.88
CA TYR A 53 -1.50 0.75 -8.33
C TYR A 53 -1.43 -0.74 -7.99
N ARG A 54 -1.04 -1.58 -8.96
CA ARG A 54 -0.91 -3.03 -8.75
C ARG A 54 0.08 -3.37 -7.65
N LEU A 55 1.24 -2.69 -7.64
CA LEU A 55 2.25 -2.87 -6.61
C LEU A 55 1.71 -2.50 -5.21
N THR A 56 0.99 -1.38 -5.09
CA THR A 56 0.40 -0.93 -3.83
C THR A 56 -0.63 -1.94 -3.31
N VAL A 57 -1.47 -2.50 -4.19
CA VAL A 57 -2.43 -3.57 -3.83
C VAL A 57 -1.71 -4.81 -3.32
N ILE A 58 -0.67 -5.27 -4.04
CA ILE A 58 0.12 -6.46 -3.63
C ILE A 58 0.77 -6.22 -2.27
N LEU A 59 1.42 -5.06 -2.08
CA LEU A 59 2.05 -4.72 -0.82
C LEU A 59 1.04 -4.57 0.33
N GLY A 60 -0.17 -4.07 0.06
CA GLY A 60 -1.25 -4.01 1.04
C GLY A 60 -1.70 -5.40 1.51
N ALA A 61 -1.84 -6.35 0.58
CA ALA A 61 -2.15 -7.74 0.93
C ALA A 61 -1.01 -8.40 1.74
N VAL A 62 0.24 -8.15 1.35
CA VAL A 62 1.42 -8.64 2.08
C VAL A 62 1.48 -8.05 3.48
N PHE A 63 1.23 -6.75 3.64
CA PHE A 63 1.18 -6.07 4.93
C PHE A 63 0.13 -6.70 5.85
N ALA A 64 -1.09 -6.93 5.34
CA ALA A 64 -2.14 -7.59 6.11
C ALA A 64 -1.76 -9.03 6.50
N ALA A 65 -1.16 -9.80 5.58
CA ALA A 65 -0.70 -11.15 5.86
C ALA A 65 0.42 -11.19 6.93
N LEU A 66 1.37 -10.25 6.87
CA LEU A 66 2.42 -10.10 7.87
C LEU A 66 1.85 -9.70 9.23
N ALA A 67 0.84 -8.83 9.28
CA ALA A 67 0.17 -8.47 10.53
C ALA A 67 -0.51 -9.68 11.19
N LEU A 68 -1.18 -10.53 10.40
CA LEU A 68 -1.75 -11.79 10.90
C LEU A 68 -0.66 -12.74 11.40
N LEU A 69 0.43 -12.89 10.65
CA LEU A 69 1.56 -13.75 11.02
C LEU A 69 2.21 -13.30 12.33
N ILE A 70 2.40 -11.99 12.53
CA ILE A 70 2.95 -11.44 13.78
C ILE A 70 1.96 -11.62 14.93
N GLY A 71 0.66 -11.38 14.71
CA GLY A 71 -0.37 -11.56 15.73
C GLY A 71 -0.58 -13.01 16.18
N LEU A 72 -0.34 -13.96 15.28
CA LEU A 72 -0.41 -15.40 15.55
C LEU A 72 0.94 -16.01 15.95
N TRP A 73 1.97 -15.19 16.19
CA TRP A 73 3.31 -15.67 16.50
C TRP A 73 3.36 -16.38 17.87
N PRO A 74 3.93 -17.59 17.98
CA PRO A 74 4.05 -18.31 19.24
C PRO A 74 4.88 -17.56 20.29
N ARG A 75 4.48 -17.66 21.56
CA ARG A 75 5.21 -17.10 22.70
C ARG A 75 6.42 -17.96 23.08
#